data_AF-A0A2A2RY88-F1
#
_entry.id   AF-A0A2A2RY88-F1
#
_cell.length_a   1.000
_cell.length_b   1.000
_cell.length_c   1.000
_cell.angle_alpha   90.00
_cell.angle_beta   90.00
_cell.angle_gamma   90.00
#
_symmetry.space_group_name_H-M   'P 1'
#
loop_
_entity.id
_entity.type
_entity.pdbx_description
1 polymer ?
#
loop_
_entity_poly.entity_id
_entity_poly.type
_entity_poly.pdbx_seq_one_letter_code
_entity_poly.pdbx_strand_id
1 'polypeptide(L)'
;MFKPTDLFDLTQTEHAAHFDDCEFAWDALKKLKAFIESRTKDAPAHAYGPHVFIGKHVLIGEGTVIEDGAMIKGPAIIGRNCEIRHGAYIRDHVVIGDGCVIGNSSELKHSFLFNGCQVPHFNYVGDSILGYKAHLGAGVICSNLKSLPGNVTVEVNGQPHDTGLRKFGAMLGDKADIGCNSVLNPGTVIGRGTVMYPLTNWRGVVGPNRIVKNKAAIEVVERRAK
;
A
#
# COMPACT_ATOMS: atom_id res chain seq x y z
N MET A 1 -13.18 16.18 1.69
CA MET A 1 -12.54 16.23 0.36
C MET A 1 -11.27 15.39 0.48
N PHE A 2 -10.96 14.55 -0.51
CA PHE A 2 -9.87 13.56 -0.44
C PHE A 2 -8.82 13.85 -1.52
N LYS A 3 -8.42 15.11 -1.65
CA LYS A 3 -7.33 15.51 -2.54
C LYS A 3 -6.03 14.85 -2.10
N PRO A 4 -5.05 14.65 -2.99
CA PRO A 4 -3.74 14.11 -2.60
C PRO A 4 -3.14 14.81 -1.36
N THR A 5 -3.18 16.14 -1.32
CA THR A 5 -2.66 16.94 -0.21
C THR A 5 -3.46 16.84 1.09
N ASP A 6 -4.69 16.33 1.06
CA ASP A 6 -5.44 16.06 2.29
C ASP A 6 -4.87 14.83 3.03
N LEU A 7 -4.30 13.86 2.28
CA LEU A 7 -3.79 12.60 2.82
C LEU A 7 -2.27 12.52 2.89
N PHE A 8 -1.56 13.16 1.95
CA PHE A 8 -0.14 12.96 1.72
C PHE A 8 0.66 14.26 1.71
N ASP A 9 1.78 14.28 2.41
CA ASP A 9 2.83 15.26 2.23
C ASP A 9 3.61 14.92 0.96
N LEU A 10 3.31 15.63 -0.13
CA LEU A 10 3.92 15.39 -1.44
C LEU A 10 5.42 15.69 -1.49
N THR A 11 5.99 16.33 -0.46
CA THR A 11 7.44 16.49 -0.35
C THR A 11 8.15 15.19 0.07
N GLN A 12 7.39 14.20 0.55
CA GLN A 12 7.91 12.90 0.99
C GLN A 12 7.90 11.83 -0.10
N THR A 13 8.06 12.28 -1.35
CA THR A 13 8.33 11.44 -2.52
C THR A 13 9.04 12.26 -3.60
N GLU A 14 9.96 11.65 -4.35
CA GLU A 14 10.57 12.27 -5.53
C GLU A 14 9.61 12.33 -6.74
N HIS A 15 8.42 11.74 -6.61
CA HIS A 15 7.45 11.61 -7.69
C HIS A 15 6.19 12.45 -7.43
N ALA A 16 6.32 13.61 -6.77
CA ALA A 16 5.20 14.49 -6.44
C ALA A 16 4.32 14.82 -7.65
N ALA A 17 4.93 15.07 -8.82
CA ALA A 17 4.23 15.37 -10.07
C ALA A 17 3.29 14.23 -10.54
N HIS A 18 3.44 13.02 -10.01
CA HIS A 18 2.48 11.95 -10.25
C HIS A 18 1.08 12.29 -9.70
N PHE A 19 0.96 13.19 -8.73
CA PHE A 19 -0.31 13.59 -8.12
C PHE A 19 -0.91 14.86 -8.73
N ASP A 20 -0.25 15.46 -9.73
CA ASP A 20 -0.77 16.63 -10.44
C ASP A 20 -2.10 16.29 -11.14
N ASP A 21 -3.01 17.26 -11.18
CA ASP A 21 -4.35 17.14 -11.79
C ASP A 21 -5.24 16.03 -11.20
N CYS A 22 -4.87 15.43 -10.07
CA CYS A 22 -5.73 14.50 -9.34
C CYS A 22 -6.79 15.26 -8.54
N GLU A 23 -8.07 15.04 -8.86
CA GLU A 23 -9.19 15.56 -8.06
C GLU A 23 -9.25 14.82 -6.71
N PHE A 24 -9.09 13.50 -6.77
CA PHE A 24 -9.00 12.63 -5.61
C PHE A 24 -7.67 11.89 -5.58
N ALA A 25 -7.18 11.57 -4.39
CA ALA A 25 -5.96 10.80 -4.18
C ALA A 25 -5.90 9.49 -4.99
N TRP A 26 -7.02 8.78 -5.11
CA TRP A 26 -7.08 7.52 -5.87
C TRP A 26 -6.99 7.71 -7.39
N ASP A 27 -7.13 8.93 -7.92
CA ASP A 27 -6.93 9.17 -9.36
C ASP A 27 -5.48 8.90 -9.78
N ALA A 28 -4.53 9.01 -8.85
CA ALA A 28 -3.13 8.63 -9.09
C ALA A 28 -3.00 7.16 -9.53
N LEU A 29 -3.81 6.25 -8.96
CA LEU A 29 -3.81 4.83 -9.36
C LEU A 29 -4.18 4.65 -10.84
N LYS A 30 -5.07 5.49 -11.40
CA LYS A 30 -5.51 5.36 -12.80
C LYS A 30 -4.36 5.54 -13.80
N LYS A 31 -3.37 6.35 -13.43
CA LYS A 31 -2.22 6.71 -14.28
C LYS A 31 -0.90 6.09 -13.82
N LEU A 32 -0.89 5.33 -12.71
CA LEU A 32 0.31 4.74 -12.12
C LEU A 32 1.06 3.82 -13.08
N LYS A 33 0.32 2.97 -13.82
CA LYS A 33 0.90 2.09 -14.83
C LYS A 33 1.74 2.85 -15.87
N ALA A 34 1.12 3.82 -16.55
CA ALA A 34 1.79 4.60 -17.58
C ALA A 34 2.96 5.42 -17.02
N PHE A 35 2.80 5.95 -15.81
CA PHE A 35 3.85 6.67 -15.09
C PHE A 35 5.09 5.80 -14.89
N ILE A 36 4.94 4.60 -14.32
CA ILE A 36 6.07 3.70 -14.04
C ILE A 36 6.72 3.27 -15.35
N GLU A 37 5.94 2.81 -16.33
CA GLU A 37 6.47 2.33 -17.62
C GLU A 37 7.28 3.41 -18.34
N SER A 38 6.85 4.68 -18.29
CA SER A 38 7.59 5.79 -18.90
C SER A 38 8.96 6.06 -18.27
N ARG A 39 9.12 5.75 -16.97
CA ARG A 39 10.36 5.99 -16.20
C ARG A 39 11.30 4.80 -16.21
N THR A 40 10.78 3.60 -16.35
CA THR A 40 11.57 2.36 -16.27
C THR A 40 11.90 1.75 -17.64
N LYS A 41 11.47 2.38 -18.74
CA LYS A 41 11.76 1.94 -20.12
C LYS A 41 13.24 1.66 -20.37
N ASP A 42 14.11 2.53 -19.85
CA ASP A 42 15.57 2.48 -20.03
C ASP A 42 16.29 2.00 -18.77
N ALA A 43 15.57 1.33 -17.86
CA ALA A 43 16.16 0.82 -16.62
C ALA A 43 17.32 -0.14 -16.94
N PRO A 44 18.46 -0.03 -16.24
CA PRO A 44 19.59 -0.89 -16.49
C PRO A 44 19.22 -2.35 -16.20
N ALA A 45 19.87 -3.26 -16.93
CA ALA A 45 19.86 -4.66 -16.55
C ALA A 45 20.59 -4.79 -15.21
N HIS A 46 19.90 -5.29 -14.20
CA HIS A 46 20.54 -5.53 -12.91
C HIS A 46 21.16 -6.92 -12.86
N ALA A 47 22.38 -7.00 -12.34
CA ALA A 47 23.04 -8.25 -12.01
C ALA A 47 22.91 -8.49 -10.49
N TYR A 48 21.91 -9.27 -10.09
CA TYR A 48 21.77 -9.73 -8.71
C TYR A 48 22.25 -11.18 -8.58
N GLY A 49 22.63 -11.57 -7.35
CA GLY A 49 23.09 -12.92 -7.05
C GLY A 49 22.04 -14.00 -7.37
N PRO A 50 22.41 -15.29 -7.38
CA PRO A 50 21.56 -16.39 -7.87
C PRO A 50 20.25 -16.59 -7.09
N HIS A 51 20.09 -15.94 -5.94
CA HIS A 51 18.96 -16.14 -5.02
C HIS A 51 17.92 -15.02 -5.08
N VAL A 52 18.12 -13.98 -5.88
CA VAL A 52 17.14 -12.88 -6.07
C VAL A 52 16.70 -12.82 -7.53
N PHE A 53 15.39 -12.83 -7.77
CA PHE A 53 14.86 -12.59 -9.11
C PHE A 53 14.51 -11.12 -9.28
N ILE A 54 15.14 -10.44 -10.24
CA ILE A 54 14.78 -9.08 -10.65
C ILE A 54 14.46 -9.06 -12.14
N GLY A 55 13.21 -8.74 -12.44
CA GLY A 55 12.70 -8.65 -13.80
C GLY A 55 13.16 -7.39 -14.52
N LYS A 56 12.62 -7.20 -15.72
CA LYS A 56 12.93 -6.04 -16.56
C LYS A 56 12.24 -4.79 -16.02
N HIS A 57 12.77 -3.62 -16.39
CA HIS A 57 12.12 -2.33 -16.11
C HIS A 57 11.96 -2.05 -14.60
N VAL A 58 13.00 -2.39 -13.84
CA VAL A 58 13.07 -2.14 -12.40
C VAL A 58 14.15 -1.09 -12.13
N LEU A 59 13.82 -0.02 -11.41
CA LEU A 59 14.80 0.93 -10.89
C LEU A 59 15.00 0.68 -9.40
N ILE A 60 16.25 0.71 -8.95
CA ILE A 60 16.62 0.44 -7.56
C ILE A 60 17.61 1.51 -7.13
N GLY A 61 17.23 2.29 -6.12
CA GLY A 61 18.04 3.36 -5.57
C GLY A 61 19.23 2.85 -4.77
N GLU A 62 20.25 3.70 -4.67
CA GLU A 62 21.48 3.45 -3.91
C GLU A 62 21.19 3.09 -2.44
N GLY A 63 21.99 2.18 -1.88
CA GLY A 63 21.89 1.76 -0.48
C GLY A 63 20.73 0.80 -0.19
N THR A 64 19.88 0.49 -1.17
CA THR A 64 18.81 -0.50 -1.00
C THR A 64 19.39 -1.91 -0.91
N VAL A 65 19.00 -2.62 0.15
CA VAL A 65 19.39 -4.00 0.41
C VAL A 65 18.24 -4.91 0.02
N ILE A 66 18.56 -5.97 -0.74
CA ILE A 66 17.60 -6.97 -1.18
C ILE A 66 18.12 -8.32 -0.70
N GLU A 67 17.38 -8.94 0.22
CA GLU A 67 17.72 -10.23 0.80
C GLU A 67 17.39 -11.38 -0.17
N ASP A 68 18.09 -12.49 0.01
CA ASP A 68 17.88 -13.72 -0.75
C ASP A 68 16.41 -14.18 -0.72
N GLY A 69 15.93 -14.73 -1.83
CA GLY A 69 14.57 -15.22 -1.98
C GLY A 69 13.51 -14.13 -2.27
N ALA A 70 13.89 -12.85 -2.30
CA ALA A 70 13.00 -11.80 -2.80
C ALA A 70 12.75 -11.95 -4.32
N MET A 71 11.53 -11.65 -4.73
CA MET A 71 11.11 -11.65 -6.15
C MET A 71 10.57 -10.28 -6.53
N ILE A 72 11.25 -9.62 -7.46
CA ILE A 72 10.87 -8.31 -8.00
C ILE A 72 10.56 -8.48 -9.47
N LYS A 73 9.28 -8.59 -9.82
CA LYS A 73 8.84 -8.88 -11.18
C LYS A 73 8.99 -7.69 -12.13
N GLY A 74 8.67 -6.49 -11.64
CA GLY A 74 8.65 -5.28 -12.45
C GLY A 74 7.44 -5.19 -13.42
N PRO A 75 7.23 -4.02 -14.06
CA PRO A 75 8.02 -2.80 -13.89
C PRO A 75 7.82 -2.18 -12.50
N ALA A 76 8.88 -1.70 -11.87
CA ALA A 76 8.84 -1.17 -10.51
C ALA A 76 9.90 -0.09 -10.27
N ILE A 77 9.65 0.81 -9.33
CA ILE A 77 10.60 1.81 -8.87
C ILE A 77 10.79 1.61 -7.37
N ILE A 78 12.02 1.35 -6.95
CA ILE A 78 12.41 1.19 -5.55
C ILE A 78 13.42 2.28 -5.24
N GLY A 79 13.11 3.11 -4.24
CA GLY A 79 13.94 4.22 -3.80
C GLY A 79 15.25 3.76 -3.14
N ARG A 80 15.88 4.71 -2.46
CA ARG A 80 17.18 4.55 -1.79
C ARG A 80 17.01 4.01 -0.39
N ASN A 81 18.03 3.31 0.10
CA ASN A 81 18.12 2.84 1.49
C ASN A 81 16.89 2.01 1.93
N CYS A 82 16.27 1.28 1.02
CA CYS A 82 15.16 0.38 1.35
C CYS A 82 15.67 -0.97 1.84
N GLU A 83 14.86 -1.66 2.63
CA GLU A 83 15.06 -3.06 3.00
C GLU A 83 14.00 -3.91 2.32
N ILE A 84 14.40 -4.71 1.34
CA ILE A 84 13.53 -5.70 0.69
C ILE A 84 13.92 -7.08 1.24
N ARG A 85 13.13 -7.57 2.21
CA ARG A 85 13.50 -8.76 2.98
C ARG A 85 13.13 -10.07 2.28
N HIS A 86 13.64 -11.16 2.81
CA HIS A 86 13.46 -12.51 2.30
C HIS A 86 12.00 -12.83 2.00
N GLY A 87 11.73 -13.32 0.79
CA GLY A 87 10.40 -13.74 0.35
C GLY A 87 9.42 -12.60 0.05
N ALA A 88 9.86 -11.33 0.08
CA ALA A 88 9.06 -10.23 -0.44
C ALA A 88 8.76 -10.45 -1.93
N TYR A 89 7.50 -10.22 -2.33
CA TYR A 89 7.05 -10.34 -3.70
C TYR A 89 6.56 -8.99 -4.23
N ILE A 90 7.41 -8.31 -4.98
CA ILE A 90 7.09 -7.03 -5.62
C ILE A 90 6.66 -7.34 -7.05
N ARG A 91 5.39 -7.06 -7.34
CA ARG A 91 4.80 -7.35 -8.66
C ARG A 91 5.00 -6.20 -9.63
N ASP A 92 4.09 -6.13 -10.59
CA ASP A 92 3.98 -5.08 -11.59
C ASP A 92 3.42 -3.78 -10.98
N HIS A 93 3.97 -2.67 -11.48
CA HIS A 93 3.52 -1.30 -11.25
C HIS A 93 3.57 -0.85 -9.78
N VAL A 94 4.68 -1.14 -9.11
CA VAL A 94 4.89 -0.72 -7.72
C VAL A 94 5.92 0.41 -7.65
N VAL A 95 5.63 1.44 -6.86
CA VAL A 95 6.57 2.48 -6.42
C VAL A 95 6.79 2.33 -4.91
N ILE A 96 8.06 2.25 -4.51
CA ILE A 96 8.49 2.22 -3.11
C ILE A 96 9.41 3.41 -2.89
N GLY A 97 9.01 4.35 -2.03
CA GLY A 97 9.81 5.52 -1.67
C GLY A 97 11.05 5.18 -0.85
N ASP A 98 11.86 6.19 -0.56
CA ASP A 98 13.14 6.02 0.16
C ASP A 98 12.93 5.51 1.59
N GLY A 99 13.83 4.66 2.07
CA GLY A 99 13.85 4.19 3.46
C GLY A 99 12.68 3.28 3.83
N CYS A 100 12.00 2.68 2.85
CA CYS A 100 10.90 1.76 3.11
C CYS A 100 11.41 0.38 3.53
N VAL A 101 10.60 -0.31 4.34
CA VAL A 101 10.80 -1.72 4.69
C VAL A 101 9.68 -2.54 4.06
N ILE A 102 10.04 -3.43 3.12
CA ILE A 102 9.16 -4.45 2.57
C ILE A 102 9.63 -5.78 3.12
N GLY A 103 8.95 -6.27 4.13
CA GLY A 103 9.45 -7.40 4.90
C GLY A 103 8.92 -8.75 4.45
N ASN A 104 9.16 -9.76 5.28
CA ASN A 104 9.02 -11.16 4.89
C ASN A 104 7.62 -11.50 4.37
N SER A 105 7.58 -12.22 3.25
CA SER A 105 6.36 -12.74 2.63
C SER A 105 5.29 -11.66 2.40
N SER A 106 5.70 -10.42 2.19
CA SER A 106 4.80 -9.32 1.85
C SER A 106 4.70 -9.16 0.34
N GLU A 107 3.48 -9.08 -0.18
CA GLU A 107 3.18 -8.92 -1.60
C GLU A 107 2.66 -7.51 -1.90
N LEU A 108 3.31 -6.83 -2.84
CA LEU A 108 2.91 -5.51 -3.32
C LEU A 108 2.53 -5.60 -4.79
N LYS A 109 1.44 -4.93 -5.18
CA LYS A 109 0.99 -4.84 -6.57
C LYS A 109 0.30 -3.52 -6.85
N HIS A 110 0.62 -2.87 -7.97
CA HIS A 110 -0.05 -1.66 -8.44
C HIS A 110 -0.25 -0.63 -7.33
N SER A 111 0.82 -0.31 -6.60
CA SER A 111 0.74 0.46 -5.35
C SER A 111 1.86 1.48 -5.26
N PHE A 112 1.61 2.55 -4.52
CA PHE A 112 2.56 3.65 -4.32
C PHE A 112 2.81 3.86 -2.83
N LEU A 113 4.04 3.65 -2.39
CA LEU A 113 4.47 3.89 -1.02
C LEU A 113 5.35 5.14 -0.99
N PHE A 114 5.02 6.08 -0.12
CA PHE A 114 5.85 7.25 0.17
C PHE A 114 7.05 6.87 1.03
N ASN A 115 7.94 7.82 1.29
CA ASN A 115 9.16 7.57 2.04
C ASN A 115 8.87 7.01 3.44
N GLY A 116 9.72 6.08 3.89
CA GLY A 116 9.72 5.53 5.24
C GLY A 116 8.51 4.63 5.58
N CYS A 117 7.73 4.19 4.60
CA CYS A 117 6.66 3.23 4.85
C CYS A 117 7.20 1.90 5.39
N GLN A 118 6.44 1.27 6.27
CA GLN A 118 6.79 -0.03 6.84
C GLN A 118 5.67 -1.04 6.56
N VAL A 119 6.01 -2.07 5.79
CA VAL A 119 5.16 -3.20 5.41
C VAL A 119 5.94 -4.48 5.72
N PRO A 120 6.15 -4.80 7.02
CA PRO A 120 7.25 -5.65 7.44
C PRO A 120 6.94 -7.15 7.46
N HIS A 121 5.68 -7.58 7.51
CA HIS A 121 5.37 -8.99 7.78
C HIS A 121 4.03 -9.43 7.19
N PHE A 122 4.06 -10.39 6.25
CA PHE A 122 2.88 -11.08 5.74
C PHE A 122 1.77 -10.15 5.24
N ASN A 123 2.14 -9.02 4.67
CA ASN A 123 1.18 -8.03 4.18
C ASN A 123 0.80 -8.29 2.72
N TYR A 124 -0.42 -7.94 2.35
CA TYR A 124 -0.81 -7.81 0.94
C TYR A 124 -1.26 -6.37 0.69
N VAL A 125 -0.60 -5.70 -0.26
CA VAL A 125 -0.85 -4.31 -0.62
C VAL A 125 -1.15 -4.23 -2.13
N GLY A 126 -2.42 -4.31 -2.47
CA GLY A 126 -2.90 -4.21 -3.86
C GLY A 126 -3.62 -2.90 -4.13
N ASP A 127 -3.34 -2.25 -5.25
CA ASP A 127 -4.07 -1.07 -5.74
C ASP A 127 -4.25 0.01 -4.64
N SER A 128 -3.16 0.35 -3.95
CA SER A 128 -3.17 1.16 -2.73
C SER A 128 -2.11 2.26 -2.74
N ILE A 129 -2.33 3.33 -1.96
CA ILE A 129 -1.34 4.39 -1.74
C ILE A 129 -1.12 4.55 -0.24
N LEU A 130 0.13 4.45 0.19
CA LEU A 130 0.55 4.58 1.58
C LEU A 130 1.41 5.83 1.73
N GLY A 131 0.95 6.75 2.57
CA GLY A 131 1.58 8.05 2.85
C GLY A 131 2.84 7.92 3.69
N TYR A 132 3.51 9.06 3.89
CA TYR A 132 4.80 9.14 4.56
C TYR A 132 4.78 8.46 5.92
N LYS A 133 5.69 7.50 6.15
CA LYS A 133 5.77 6.72 7.39
C LYS A 133 4.45 6.01 7.78
N ALA A 134 3.60 5.68 6.82
CA ALA A 134 2.48 4.78 7.10
C ALA A 134 3.03 3.38 7.47
N HIS A 135 2.38 2.73 8.43
CA HIS A 135 2.78 1.44 8.96
C HIS A 135 1.62 0.43 8.86
N LEU A 136 1.94 -0.76 8.36
CA LEU A 136 1.05 -1.91 8.39
C LEU A 136 1.61 -2.94 9.37
N GLY A 137 0.87 -3.25 10.41
CA GLY A 137 1.17 -4.37 11.30
C GLY A 137 1.17 -5.71 10.55
N ALA A 138 1.71 -6.73 11.20
CA ALA A 138 1.82 -8.07 10.60
C ALA A 138 0.45 -8.60 10.16
N GLY A 139 0.38 -9.17 8.95
CA GLY A 139 -0.85 -9.79 8.44
C GLY A 139 -1.94 -8.81 8.01
N VAL A 140 -1.66 -7.51 7.91
CA VAL A 140 -2.63 -6.54 7.37
C VAL A 140 -2.82 -6.76 5.87
N ILE A 141 -4.08 -6.82 5.45
CA ILE A 141 -4.48 -7.04 4.05
C ILE A 141 -5.22 -5.81 3.53
N CYS A 142 -4.67 -5.16 2.49
CA CYS A 142 -5.36 -4.18 1.67
C CYS A 142 -6.09 -4.89 0.53
N SER A 143 -7.32 -5.34 0.79
CA SER A 143 -8.14 -6.03 -0.21
C SER A 143 -8.59 -5.05 -1.28
N ASN A 144 -8.37 -5.40 -2.54
CA ASN A 144 -8.54 -4.49 -3.69
C ASN A 144 -9.71 -4.84 -4.61
N LEU A 145 -10.39 -5.95 -4.42
CA LEU A 145 -11.44 -6.40 -5.34
C LEU A 145 -12.76 -6.65 -4.60
N LYS A 146 -13.85 -6.03 -5.07
CA LYS A 146 -15.20 -6.38 -4.62
C LYS A 146 -15.59 -7.75 -5.16
N SER A 147 -16.24 -8.55 -4.31
CA SER A 147 -16.87 -9.82 -4.70
C SER A 147 -17.99 -9.62 -5.74
N LEU A 148 -18.68 -8.47 -5.67
CA LEU A 148 -19.69 -8.10 -6.65
C LEU A 148 -19.06 -7.37 -7.85
N PRO A 149 -19.67 -7.46 -9.05
CA PRO A 149 -19.26 -6.68 -10.22
C PRO A 149 -19.27 -5.16 -9.99
N GLY A 150 -18.62 -4.45 -10.92
CA GLY A 150 -18.55 -2.99 -10.94
C GLY A 150 -17.39 -2.39 -10.15
N ASN A 151 -17.25 -1.07 -10.29
CA ASN A 151 -16.17 -0.28 -9.72
C ASN A 151 -16.28 -0.14 -8.20
N VAL A 152 -15.14 0.01 -7.54
CA VAL A 152 -15.07 0.35 -6.12
C VAL A 152 -15.64 1.75 -5.93
N THR A 153 -16.47 1.94 -4.90
CA THR A 153 -17.03 3.23 -4.53
C THR A 153 -16.45 3.69 -3.19
N VAL A 154 -16.30 5.00 -3.02
CA VAL A 154 -15.87 5.63 -1.76
C VAL A 154 -16.96 6.61 -1.33
N GLU A 155 -17.25 6.68 -0.04
CA GLU A 155 -18.21 7.66 0.46
C GLU A 155 -17.59 9.07 0.48
N VAL A 156 -18.22 9.99 -0.24
CA VAL A 156 -17.85 11.41 -0.29
C VAL A 156 -19.07 12.22 0.10
N ASN A 157 -18.97 13.00 1.19
CA ASN A 157 -20.07 13.82 1.72
C ASN A 157 -21.37 13.02 1.96
N GLY A 158 -21.25 11.79 2.49
CA GLY A 158 -22.38 10.92 2.79
C GLY A 158 -23.02 10.26 1.56
N GLN A 159 -22.43 10.40 0.37
CA GLN A 159 -22.93 9.80 -0.86
C GLN A 159 -21.86 8.89 -1.48
N PRO A 160 -22.26 7.75 -2.09
CA PRO A 160 -21.32 6.88 -2.79
C PRO A 160 -20.81 7.57 -4.05
N HIS A 161 -19.49 7.69 -4.16
CA HIS A 161 -18.80 8.19 -5.34
C HIS A 161 -18.13 7.02 -6.09
N ASP A 162 -18.38 6.90 -7.39
CA ASP A 162 -17.68 5.92 -8.24
C ASP A 162 -16.26 6.38 -8.51
N THR A 163 -15.29 5.56 -8.09
CA THR A 163 -13.87 5.87 -8.29
C THR A 163 -13.41 5.67 -9.72
N GLY A 164 -14.17 4.95 -10.55
CA GLY A 164 -13.78 4.51 -11.89
C GLY A 164 -12.81 3.31 -11.87
N LEU A 165 -12.49 2.76 -10.71
CA LEU A 165 -11.52 1.68 -10.54
C LEU A 165 -12.23 0.36 -10.25
N ARG A 166 -12.01 -0.67 -11.08
CA ARG A 166 -12.45 -2.04 -10.76
C ARG A 166 -11.70 -2.61 -9.55
N LYS A 167 -10.42 -2.24 -9.41
CA LYS A 167 -9.56 -2.62 -8.29
C LYS A 167 -9.05 -1.38 -7.56
N PHE A 168 -9.27 -1.33 -6.26
CA PHE A 168 -8.79 -0.28 -5.37
C PHE A 168 -8.77 -0.85 -3.96
N GLY A 169 -7.57 -0.97 -3.38
CA GLY A 169 -7.35 -1.33 -1.99
C GLY A 169 -7.63 -0.16 -1.05
N ALA A 170 -6.57 0.46 -0.54
CA ALA A 170 -6.66 1.48 0.50
C ALA A 170 -5.79 2.73 0.23
N MET A 171 -6.25 3.88 0.71
CA MET A 171 -5.45 5.10 0.85
C MET A 171 -5.12 5.28 2.33
N LEU A 172 -3.84 5.24 2.70
CA LEU A 172 -3.39 5.47 4.07
C LEU A 172 -2.65 6.79 4.13
N GLY A 173 -3.19 7.79 4.81
CA GLY A 173 -2.53 9.08 4.98
C GLY A 173 -1.22 8.96 5.77
N ASP A 174 -0.44 10.04 5.74
CA ASP A 174 0.86 10.08 6.43
C ASP A 174 0.75 9.65 7.89
N LYS A 175 1.68 8.81 8.34
CA LYS A 175 1.78 8.30 9.71
C LYS A 175 0.52 7.57 10.18
N ALA A 176 -0.32 7.08 9.26
CA ALA A 176 -1.37 6.14 9.61
C ALA A 176 -0.75 4.80 10.05
N ASP A 177 -1.30 4.20 11.10
CA ASP A 177 -0.81 2.95 11.68
C ASP A 177 -1.96 1.94 11.77
N ILE A 178 -1.81 0.81 11.09
CA ILE A 178 -2.84 -0.23 11.04
C ILE A 178 -2.37 -1.45 11.83
N GLY A 179 -3.07 -1.77 12.90
CA GLY A 179 -2.73 -2.89 13.77
C GLY A 179 -2.86 -4.25 13.08
N CYS A 180 -2.09 -5.22 13.61
CA CYS A 180 -1.93 -6.56 13.04
C CYS A 180 -3.25 -7.28 12.71
N ASN A 181 -3.22 -8.12 11.68
CA ASN A 181 -4.34 -8.95 11.22
C ASN A 181 -5.62 -8.16 10.90
N SER A 182 -5.49 -6.86 10.58
CA SER A 182 -6.61 -6.05 10.12
C SER A 182 -6.83 -6.22 8.63
N VAL A 183 -8.08 -6.12 8.19
CA VAL A 183 -8.46 -6.13 6.77
C VAL A 183 -9.02 -4.76 6.41
N LEU A 184 -8.37 -4.09 5.47
CA LEU A 184 -8.89 -2.90 4.83
C LEU A 184 -9.63 -3.33 3.57
N ASN A 185 -10.95 -3.13 3.54
CA ASN A 185 -11.79 -3.47 2.39
C ASN A 185 -11.54 -2.52 1.21
N PRO A 186 -11.94 -2.91 -0.01
CA PRO A 186 -11.80 -2.06 -1.19
C PRO A 186 -12.39 -0.66 -0.97
N GLY A 187 -11.61 0.37 -1.32
CA GLY A 187 -12.01 1.78 -1.18
C GLY A 187 -11.85 2.35 0.23
N THR A 188 -11.06 1.70 1.09
CA THR A 188 -10.78 2.22 2.43
C THR A 188 -9.91 3.47 2.35
N VAL A 189 -10.28 4.52 3.10
CA VAL A 189 -9.48 5.75 3.21
C VAL A 189 -9.22 6.06 4.68
N ILE A 190 -7.96 6.09 5.07
CA ILE A 190 -7.50 6.37 6.44
C ILE A 190 -6.78 7.71 6.43
N GLY A 191 -7.23 8.68 7.23
CA GLY A 191 -6.60 9.99 7.33
C GLY A 191 -5.23 9.98 8.02
N ARG A 192 -4.50 11.08 7.87
CA ARG A 192 -3.16 11.28 8.49
C ARG A 192 -3.18 11.05 10.00
N GLY A 193 -2.16 10.37 10.52
CA GLY A 193 -1.97 10.14 11.95
C GLY A 193 -3.05 9.29 12.61
N THR A 194 -3.91 8.62 11.84
CA THR A 194 -4.95 7.75 12.39
C THR A 194 -4.40 6.37 12.69
N VAL A 195 -4.75 5.87 13.87
CA VAL A 195 -4.36 4.55 14.36
C VAL A 195 -5.57 3.62 14.34
N MET A 196 -5.42 2.44 13.75
CA MET A 196 -6.42 1.38 13.78
C MET A 196 -5.90 0.23 14.64
N TYR A 197 -6.69 -0.22 15.60
CA TYR A 197 -6.28 -1.32 16.47
C TYR A 197 -6.28 -2.66 15.72
N PRO A 198 -5.50 -3.64 16.20
CA PRO A 198 -5.45 -4.98 15.60
C PRO A 198 -6.83 -5.63 15.47
N LEU A 199 -6.92 -6.62 14.57
CA LEU A 199 -8.13 -7.40 14.32
C LEU A 199 -9.34 -6.53 13.90
N THR A 200 -9.08 -5.44 13.18
CA THR A 200 -10.15 -4.59 12.65
C THR A 200 -10.46 -4.99 11.20
N ASN A 201 -11.74 -5.25 10.92
CA ASN A 201 -12.25 -5.37 9.55
C ASN A 201 -12.96 -4.07 9.18
N TRP A 202 -12.36 -3.25 8.33
CA TRP A 202 -12.82 -1.88 8.06
C TRP A 202 -13.21 -1.66 6.60
N ARG A 203 -14.30 -0.91 6.38
CA ARG A 203 -14.70 -0.35 5.09
C ARG A 203 -15.10 1.10 5.28
N GLY A 204 -14.71 1.95 4.35
CA GLY A 204 -15.11 3.36 4.31
C GLY A 204 -13.99 4.28 4.76
N VAL A 205 -14.39 5.48 5.19
CA VAL A 205 -13.48 6.58 5.44
C VAL A 205 -13.36 6.87 6.93
N VAL A 206 -12.13 7.05 7.42
CA VAL A 206 -11.87 7.69 8.71
C VAL A 206 -10.99 8.92 8.52
N GLY A 207 -11.36 10.03 9.16
CA GLY A 207 -10.61 11.29 9.11
C GLY A 207 -9.25 11.22 9.82
N PRO A 208 -8.47 12.30 9.79
CA PRO A 208 -7.15 12.36 10.42
C PRO A 208 -7.22 12.38 11.95
N ASN A 209 -6.13 11.95 12.59
CA ASN A 209 -5.93 11.96 14.04
C ASN A 209 -7.10 11.29 14.79
N ARG A 210 -7.42 10.05 14.40
CA ARG A 210 -8.44 9.22 15.04
C ARG A 210 -7.84 7.92 15.57
N ILE A 211 -8.57 7.28 16.47
CA ILE A 211 -8.29 5.92 16.91
C ILE A 211 -9.50 5.05 16.56
N VAL A 212 -9.33 4.09 15.67
CA VAL A 212 -10.34 3.08 15.35
C VAL A 212 -10.11 1.88 16.26
N LYS A 213 -11.11 1.57 17.10
CA LYS A 213 -11.05 0.46 18.06
C LYS A 213 -12.06 -0.60 17.68
N ASN A 214 -11.67 -1.87 17.73
CA ASN A 214 -12.60 -2.99 17.73
C ASN A 214 -13.03 -3.27 19.18
N LYS A 215 -14.34 -3.22 19.47
CA LYS A 215 -14.93 -3.51 20.79
C LYS A 215 -15.73 -4.83 20.77
N ALA A 216 -15.24 -5.86 20.09
CA ALA A 216 -15.82 -7.19 20.20
C ALA A 216 -15.60 -7.75 21.62
N ALA A 217 -16.67 -8.21 22.27
CA ALA A 217 -16.55 -8.92 23.54
C ALA A 217 -16.02 -10.33 23.29
N ILE A 218 -15.07 -10.78 24.13
CA ILE A 218 -14.65 -12.18 24.16
C ILE A 218 -15.65 -12.92 25.03
N GLU A 219 -16.35 -13.90 24.46
CA GLU A 219 -17.24 -14.80 25.20
C GLU A 219 -16.52 -16.11 25.52
N VAL A 220 -16.60 -16.56 26.77
CA VAL A 220 -16.11 -17.88 27.20
C VAL A 220 -17.31 -18.71 27.58
N VAL A 221 -17.58 -19.78 26.82
CA VAL A 221 -18.67 -20.73 27.07
C VAL A 221 -18.14 -22.09 27.50
N GLU A 222 -18.95 -22.86 28.21
CA GLU A 222 -18.60 -24.21 28.62
C GLU A 222 -18.43 -25.14 27.41
N ARG A 223 -17.28 -25.82 27.33
CA ARG A 223 -17.01 -26.83 26.29
C ARG A 223 -17.71 -28.13 26.69
N ARG A 224 -18.92 -28.36 26.16
CA ARG A 224 -19.61 -29.66 26.33
C ARG A 224 -18.80 -30.79 25.67
N ALA A 225 -18.50 -31.83 26.44
CA ALA A 225 -17.96 -33.07 25.89
C ALA A 225 -19.00 -33.72 24.96
N LYS A 226 -18.55 -34.34 23.87
CA LYS A 226 -19.42 -35.13 23.00
C LYS A 226 -19.86 -36.41 23.69
#